data_AF-A0A959NY15-F1
#
_entry.id   AF-A0A959NY15-F1
#
_cell.length_a   1.000
_cell.length_b   1.000
_cell.length_c   1.000
_cell.angle_alpha   90.00
_cell.angle_beta   90.00
_cell.angle_gamma   90.00
#
_symmetry.space_group_name_H-M   'P 1'
#
loop_
_entity.id
_entity.type
_entity.pdbx_description
1 polymer ?
#
loop_
_entity_poly.entity_id
_entity_poly.type
_entity_poly.pdbx_seq_one_letter_code
_entity_poly.pdbx_strand_id
1 'polypeptide(L)'
;MNNILTISNFTIREALSRKIIVTFFAISTFVIIVFGLLFYFVSAENFMNISSSNNPTAEMASELVKGLKLLVVAPLFGGGLFLSIFSASSFIPNMLEKGNIDLLLSKPISRMQIILGKFLGGVLIVFFN
;
A
#
# COMPACT_ATOMS: atom_id res chain seq x y z
N MET A 1 -0.22 -1.45 29.04
CA MET A 1 -0.26 -1.82 27.60
C MET A 1 -1.54 -1.36 26.89
N ASN A 2 -2.68 -1.20 27.59
CA ASN A 2 -3.96 -0.80 26.98
C ASN A 2 -3.92 0.55 26.26
N ASN A 3 -3.16 1.54 26.77
CA ASN A 3 -3.10 2.88 26.17
C ASN A 3 -2.58 2.87 24.72
N ILE A 4 -1.62 2.00 24.39
CA ILE A 4 -1.03 1.92 23.04
C ILE A 4 -2.07 1.38 22.05
N LEU A 5 -2.78 0.31 22.43
CA LEU A 5 -3.85 -0.27 21.61
C LEU A 5 -5.01 0.70 21.41
N THR A 6 -5.39 1.43 22.46
CA THR A 6 -6.44 2.44 22.38
C THR A 6 -6.07 3.57 21.41
N ILE A 7 -4.82 4.06 21.46
CA ILE A 7 -4.32 5.11 20.54
C ILE A 7 -4.25 4.58 19.11
N SER A 8 -3.84 3.33 18.91
CA SER A 8 -3.85 2.68 17.60
C SER A 8 -5.27 2.61 17.01
N ASN A 9 -6.25 2.19 17.80
CA ASN A 9 -7.65 2.15 17.36
C ASN A 9 -8.21 3.55 17.04
N PHE A 10 -7.85 4.57 17.83
CA PHE A 10 -8.19 5.95 17.48
C PHE A 10 -7.54 6.42 16.18
N THR A 11 -6.31 5.99 15.90
CA THR A 11 -5.61 6.32 14.65
C THR A 11 -6.31 5.69 13.45
N ILE A 12 -6.76 4.44 13.56
CA ILE A 12 -7.57 3.76 12.52
C ILE A 12 -8.87 4.53 12.27
N ARG A 13 -9.57 4.92 13.35
CA ARG A 13 -10.82 5.67 13.24
C ARG A 13 -10.62 7.06 12.63
N GLU A 14 -9.52 7.74 12.99
CA GLU A 14 -9.12 9.02 12.40
C GLU A 14 -8.84 8.87 10.90
N ALA A 15 -8.12 7.81 10.50
CA ALA A 15 -7.82 7.53 9.10
C ALA A 15 -9.08 7.22 8.28
N LEU A 16 -10.07 6.54 8.88
CA LEU A 16 -11.39 6.31 8.28
C LEU A 16 -12.17 7.61 8.11
N SER A 17 -12.26 8.44 9.15
CA SER A 17 -13.04 9.69 9.08
C SER A 17 -12.46 10.69 8.07
N ARG A 18 -11.13 10.68 7.89
CA ARG A 18 -10.43 11.51 6.90
C ARG A 18 -10.40 10.88 5.50
N LYS A 19 -11.06 9.74 5.29
CA LYS A 19 -11.09 8.97 4.03
C LYS A 19 -9.71 8.52 3.51
N ILE A 20 -8.66 8.52 4.35
CA ILE A 20 -7.30 8.11 3.94
C ILE A 20 -7.31 6.64 3.52
N ILE A 21 -7.95 5.78 4.32
CA ILE A 21 -8.08 4.35 4.02
C ILE A 21 -8.86 4.15 2.71
N VAL A 22 -9.96 4.86 2.52
CA VAL A 22 -10.81 4.74 1.32
C VAL A 22 -10.03 5.16 0.07
N THR A 23 -9.32 6.29 0.12
CA THR A 23 -8.49 6.76 -0.99
C THR A 23 -7.38 5.77 -1.33
N PHE A 24 -6.67 5.27 -0.32
CA PHE A 24 -5.59 4.31 -0.53
C PHE A 24 -6.10 3.00 -1.13
N PHE A 25 -7.21 2.46 -0.60
CA PHE A 25 -7.84 1.25 -1.11
C PHE A 25 -8.39 1.43 -2.53
N ALA A 26 -8.98 2.58 -2.84
CA ALA A 26 -9.49 2.89 -4.17
C ALA A 26 -8.36 2.96 -5.21
N ILE A 27 -7.24 3.60 -4.88
CA ILE A 27 -6.08 3.69 -5.79
C ILE A 27 -5.44 2.30 -5.98
N SER A 28 -5.22 1.55 -4.91
CA SER A 28 -4.68 0.18 -4.98
C SER A 28 -5.56 -0.72 -5.85
N THR A 29 -6.88 -0.69 -5.61
CA THR A 29 -7.85 -1.46 -6.39
C THR A 29 -7.86 -1.03 -7.85
N PHE A 30 -7.81 0.28 -8.13
CA PHE A 30 -7.74 0.79 -9.50
C PHE A 30 -6.49 0.29 -10.24
N VAL A 31 -5.33 0.31 -9.60
CA VAL A 31 -4.09 -0.21 -10.19
C VAL A 31 -4.23 -1.70 -10.51
N ILE A 32 -4.76 -2.51 -9.58
CA ILE A 32 -4.97 -3.95 -9.79
C ILE A 32 -5.95 -4.21 -10.94
N ILE A 33 -7.05 -3.45 -11.03
CA ILE A 33 -8.02 -3.56 -12.13
C ILE A 33 -7.36 -3.25 -13.47
N VAL A 34 -6.57 -2.18 -13.55
CA VAL A 34 -5.83 -1.82 -14.79
C VAL A 34 -4.91 -2.97 -15.20
N PHE A 35 -4.13 -3.53 -14.28
CA PHE A 35 -3.29 -4.69 -14.59
C PHE A 35 -4.11 -5.92 -15.00
N GLY A 36 -5.20 -6.21 -14.31
CA GLY A 36 -6.10 -7.32 -14.65
C GLY A 36 -6.69 -7.18 -16.06
N LEU A 37 -7.11 -5.98 -16.44
CA LEU A 37 -7.59 -5.68 -17.79
C LEU A 37 -6.47 -5.83 -18.82
N LEU A 38 -5.26 -5.32 -18.54
CA LEU A 38 -4.11 -5.50 -19.44
C LEU A 38 -3.83 -6.99 -19.70
N PHE A 39 -3.87 -7.83 -18.67
CA PHE A 39 -3.72 -9.27 -18.82
C PHE A 39 -4.87 -9.93 -19.57
N TYR A 40 -6.10 -9.47 -19.37
CA TYR A 40 -7.25 -9.98 -20.11
C TYR A 40 -7.12 -9.69 -21.62
N PHE A 41 -6.60 -8.52 -22.00
CA PHE A 41 -6.33 -8.21 -23.41
C PHE A 41 -5.11 -8.95 -23.98
N VAL A 42 -4.14 -9.31 -23.15
CA VAL A 42 -2.94 -10.07 -23.54
C VAL A 42 -3.22 -11.57 -23.40
N SER A 43 -3.91 -12.15 -24.37
CA SER A 43 -4.25 -13.58 -24.37
C SER A 43 -3.01 -14.50 -24.40
N ALA A 44 -3.07 -15.61 -23.67
CA ALA A 44 -2.04 -16.66 -23.70
C ALA A 44 -1.83 -17.27 -25.11
N GLU A 45 -2.89 -17.30 -25.93
CA GLU A 45 -2.82 -17.73 -27.34
C GLU A 45 -1.92 -16.83 -28.19
N ASN A 46 -1.92 -15.52 -27.96
CA ASN A 46 -1.02 -14.60 -28.66
C ASN A 46 0.45 -14.89 -28.33
N PHE A 47 0.74 -15.29 -27.09
CA PHE A 47 2.07 -15.73 -26.68
C PHE A 47 2.45 -17.11 -27.23
N MET A 48 1.51 -18.05 -27.26
CA MET A 48 1.75 -19.41 -27.73
C MET A 48 1.96 -19.47 -29.25
N ASN A 49 1.27 -18.62 -30.02
CA ASN A 49 1.48 -18.46 -31.45
C ASN A 49 2.86 -17.87 -31.81
N ILE A 50 3.38 -16.93 -31.00
CA ILE A 50 4.77 -16.43 -31.13
C ILE A 50 5.78 -17.55 -30.84
N SER A 51 5.48 -18.42 -29.88
CA SER A 51 6.36 -19.52 -29.45
C SER A 51 6.38 -20.72 -30.41
N SER A 52 5.38 -20.84 -31.30
CA SER A 52 5.21 -21.97 -32.22
C SER A 52 5.84 -21.74 -33.60
N SER A 53 6.17 -20.49 -33.95
CA SER A 53 6.65 -20.12 -35.29
C SER A 53 8.16 -20.29 -35.50
N ASN A 54 8.97 -20.41 -34.45
CA ASN A 54 10.41 -20.61 -34.51
C ASN A 54 10.81 -21.45 -33.31
N ASN A 55 11.53 -22.56 -33.52
CA ASN A 55 12.11 -23.39 -32.45
C ASN A 55 12.63 -22.50 -31.31
N PRO A 56 11.91 -22.40 -30.18
CA PRO A 56 12.32 -21.50 -29.13
C PRO A 56 13.48 -22.20 -28.45
N THR A 57 14.71 -21.69 -28.62
CA THR A 57 15.75 -22.00 -27.65
C THR A 57 15.17 -21.64 -26.28
N ALA A 58 15.21 -22.57 -25.33
CA ALA A 58 14.61 -22.40 -24.01
C ALA A 58 15.03 -21.07 -23.33
N GLU A 59 16.16 -20.52 -23.76
CA GLU A 59 16.71 -19.22 -23.39
C GLU A 59 15.80 -18.03 -23.78
N MET A 60 15.25 -17.98 -25.00
CA MET A 60 14.44 -16.82 -25.44
C MET A 60 13.07 -16.78 -24.77
N ALA A 61 12.46 -17.95 -24.52
CA ALA A 61 11.23 -18.04 -23.74
C ALA A 61 11.44 -17.55 -22.28
N SER A 62 12.60 -17.87 -21.70
CA SER A 62 12.93 -17.46 -20.32
C SER A 62 13.09 -15.94 -20.16
N GLU A 63 13.70 -15.27 -21.14
CA GLU A 63 13.85 -13.80 -21.13
C GLU A 63 12.51 -13.08 -21.31
N LEU A 64 11.60 -13.59 -22.16
CA LEU A 64 10.26 -13.01 -22.32
C LEU A 64 9.42 -13.10 -21.04
N VAL A 65 9.44 -14.26 -20.37
CA VAL A 65 8.74 -14.44 -19.09
C VAL A 65 9.30 -13.50 -18.02
N LYS A 66 10.63 -13.33 -17.98
CA LYS A 66 11.29 -12.42 -17.06
C LYS A 66 10.92 -10.96 -17.33
N GLY A 67 10.86 -10.54 -18.59
CA GLY A 67 10.41 -9.21 -18.99
C GLY A 67 8.97 -8.91 -18.56
N LEU A 68 8.05 -9.84 -18.81
CA LEU A 68 6.66 -9.72 -18.34
C LEU A 68 6.58 -9.67 -16.80
N LYS A 69 7.32 -10.52 -16.10
CA LYS A 69 7.35 -10.52 -14.64
C LYS A 69 7.82 -9.16 -14.09
N LEU A 70 8.87 -8.59 -14.66
CA LEU A 70 9.37 -7.28 -14.24
C LEU A 70 8.37 -6.16 -14.54
N LEU A 71 7.67 -6.23 -15.68
CA LEU A 71 6.63 -5.27 -16.05
C LEU A 71 5.48 -5.22 -15.04
N VAL A 72 5.16 -6.34 -14.38
CA VAL A 72 4.15 -6.38 -13.31
C VAL A 72 4.74 -6.01 -11.96
N VAL A 73 5.86 -6.64 -11.59
CA VAL A 73 6.41 -6.54 -10.24
C VAL A 73 6.93 -5.14 -9.94
N ALA A 74 7.62 -4.49 -10.89
CA ALA A 74 8.22 -3.17 -10.65
C ALA A 74 7.19 -2.08 -10.31
N PRO A 75 6.13 -1.86 -11.10
CA PRO A 75 5.13 -0.84 -10.79
C PRO A 75 4.26 -1.19 -9.58
N LEU A 76 3.93 -2.48 -9.36
CA LEU A 76 3.16 -2.89 -8.18
C LEU A 76 3.96 -2.69 -6.88
N PHE A 77 5.23 -3.09 -6.88
CA PHE A 77 6.09 -2.94 -5.72
C PHE A 77 6.42 -1.46 -5.46
N GLY A 78 6.90 -0.74 -6.48
CA GLY A 78 7.26 0.66 -6.36
C GLY A 78 6.05 1.56 -6.07
N GLY A 79 4.96 1.37 -6.80
CA GLY A 79 3.71 2.11 -6.60
C GLY A 79 3.06 1.81 -5.25
N GLY A 80 3.00 0.54 -4.86
CA GLY A 80 2.47 0.14 -3.55
C GLY A 80 3.28 0.73 -2.39
N LEU A 81 4.62 0.68 -2.47
CA LEU A 81 5.48 1.32 -1.47
C LEU A 81 5.28 2.83 -1.43
N PHE A 82 5.24 3.50 -2.58
CA PHE A 82 5.03 4.93 -2.65
C PHE A 82 3.70 5.34 -2.00
N LEU A 83 2.62 4.65 -2.33
CA LEU A 83 1.30 4.92 -1.77
C LEU A 83 1.25 4.63 -0.26
N SER A 84 1.93 3.59 0.21
CA SER A 84 2.05 3.25 1.63
C SER A 84 2.75 4.37 2.43
N ILE A 85 3.88 4.85 1.93
CA ILE A 85 4.63 5.97 2.55
C ILE A 85 3.75 7.23 2.56
N PHE A 86 3.09 7.54 1.45
CA PHE A 86 2.22 8.70 1.34
C PHE A 86 1.06 8.65 2.34
N SER A 87 0.40 7.50 2.46
CA SER A 87 -0.67 7.27 3.43
C SER A 87 -0.22 7.53 4.87
N ALA A 88 0.95 7.00 5.25
CA ALA A 88 1.50 7.13 6.61
C ALA A 88 2.04 8.54 6.94
N SER A 89 2.45 9.31 5.93
CA SER A 89 3.14 10.61 6.09
C SER A 89 2.33 11.64 6.89
N SER A 90 1.00 11.56 6.82
CA SER A 90 0.09 12.53 7.43
C SER A 90 -0.19 12.26 8.92
N PHE A 91 0.06 11.05 9.43
CA PHE A 91 -0.42 10.68 10.77
C PHE A 91 0.31 11.38 11.92
N ILE A 92 1.62 11.60 11.79
CA ILE A 92 2.43 12.29 12.80
C ILE A 92 2.26 13.80 12.71
N PRO A 93 2.38 14.46 11.54
CA PRO A 93 2.18 15.90 11.43
C PRO A 93 0.81 16.37 11.93
N ASN A 94 -0.26 15.66 11.57
CA ASN A 94 -1.63 15.99 12.00
C ASN A 94 -1.82 15.89 13.53
N MET A 95 -0.97 15.12 14.21
CA MET A 95 -0.97 15.06 15.68
C MET A 95 -0.30 16.29 16.29
N LEU A 96 0.72 16.82 15.62
CA LEU A 96 1.51 17.96 16.07
C LEU A 96 0.81 19.30 15.77
N GLU A 97 -0.30 19.29 15.02
CA GLU A 97 -1.14 20.46 14.80
C GLU A 97 -1.63 21.07 16.12
N LYS A 98 -1.63 22.41 16.16
CA LYS A 98 -2.03 23.20 17.33
C LYS A 98 -3.46 22.85 17.75
N GLY A 99 -3.68 22.70 19.06
CA GLY A 99 -4.96 22.26 19.62
C GLY A 99 -5.08 20.72 19.75
N ASN A 100 -4.60 19.93 18.79
CA ASN A 100 -4.66 18.48 18.88
C ASN A 100 -3.59 17.94 19.86
N ILE A 101 -2.37 18.48 19.77
CA ILE A 101 -1.28 18.15 20.69
C ILE A 101 -1.58 18.60 22.12
N ASP A 102 -2.22 19.75 22.30
CA ASP A 102 -2.54 20.29 23.63
C ASP A 102 -3.56 19.40 24.36
N LEU A 103 -4.55 18.87 23.63
CA LEU A 103 -5.52 17.89 24.15
C LEU A 103 -4.90 16.52 24.45
N LEU A 104 -3.88 16.11 23.69
CA LEU A 104 -3.16 14.86 23.94
C LEU A 104 -2.26 14.97 25.17
N LEU A 105 -1.56 16.11 25.33
CA LEU A 105 -0.66 16.37 26.44
C LEU A 105 -1.39 16.71 27.75
N SER A 106 -2.67 17.10 27.71
CA SER A 106 -3.48 17.28 28.91
C SER A 106 -3.83 15.95 29.60
N LYS A 107 -3.61 14.80 28.93
CA LYS A 107 -3.81 13.47 29.49
C LYS A 107 -2.48 12.92 30.03
N PRO A 108 -2.48 12.16 31.14
CA PRO A 108 -1.26 11.57 31.70
C PRO A 108 -0.78 10.36 30.87
N ILE A 109 -0.35 10.60 29.64
CA ILE A 109 0.13 9.59 28.68
C ILE A 109 1.57 9.94 28.30
N SER A 110 2.46 8.94 28.27
CA SER A 110 3.85 9.19 27.86
C SER A 110 3.96 9.45 26.36
N ARG A 111 4.87 10.34 25.96
CA ARG A 111 5.10 10.68 24.54
C ARG A 111 5.43 9.46 23.69
N MET A 112 6.20 8.51 24.24
CA MET A 112 6.55 7.26 23.55
C MET A 112 5.32 6.36 23.30
N GLN A 113 4.37 6.28 24.24
CA GLN A 113 3.15 5.51 24.04
C GLN A 113 2.29 6.10 22.92
N ILE A 114 2.28 7.44 22.78
CA ILE A 114 1.56 8.13 21.71
C ILE A 114 2.18 7.81 20.34
N ILE A 115 3.51 7.93 20.24
CA ILE A 115 4.23 7.66 18.99
C ILE A 115 4.07 6.19 18.59
N LEU A 116 4.25 5.25 19.52
CA LEU A 116 4.08 3.82 19.25
C LEU A 116 2.64 3.46 18.88
N GLY A 117 1.65 4.07 19.55
CA GLY A 117 0.24 3.87 19.21
C GLY A 117 -0.09 4.32 17.80
N LYS A 118 0.39 5.50 17.39
CA LYS A 118 0.21 5.99 16.01
C LYS A 118 0.97 5.17 14.98
N PHE A 119 2.19 4.74 15.30
CA PHE A 119 2.97 3.87 14.44
C PHE A 119 2.25 2.54 14.19
N LEU A 120 1.80 1.87 15.24
CA LEU A 120 1.05 0.61 15.12
C LEU A 120 -0.26 0.79 14.36
N GLY A 121 -0.98 1.89 14.60
CA GLY A 121 -2.19 2.22 13.84
C GLY A 121 -1.91 2.38 12.35
N GLY A 122 -0.86 3.11 11.99
CA GLY A 122 -0.43 3.28 10.60
C GLY A 122 0.03 1.98 9.95
N VAL A 123 0.81 1.15 10.65
CA VAL A 123 1.24 -0.16 10.17
C VAL A 123 0.04 -1.07 9.94
N LEU A 124 -0.94 -1.09 10.83
CA LEU A 124 -2.16 -1.90 10.63
C LEU A 124 -2.94 -1.45 9.39
N ILE A 125 -3.07 -0.13 9.17
CA ILE A 125 -3.74 0.39 7.98
C ILE A 125 -3.07 -0.10 6.69
N VAL A 126 -1.73 -0.05 6.64
CA VAL A 126 -0.97 -0.54 5.49
C VAL A 126 -1.05 -2.06 5.37
N PHE A 127 -1.00 -2.79 6.47
CA PHE A 127 -1.05 -4.25 6.50
C PHE A 127 -2.39 -4.81 6.01
N PHE A 128 -3.50 -4.11 6.28
CA PHE A 128 -4.83 -4.50 5.81
C PHE A 128 -5.16 -4.03 4.39
N ASN A 129 -4.35 -3.16 3.80
CA ASN A 129 -4.50 -2.75 2.40
C ASN A 129 -3.97 -3.84 1.46
#